data_AF-K1RCJ5-F1
#
_entry.id   AF-K1RCJ5-F1
#
_cell.length_a   1.000
_cell.length_b   1.000
_cell.length_c   1.000
_cell.angle_alpha   90.00
_cell.angle_beta   90.00
_cell.angle_gamma   90.00
#
_symmetry.space_group_name_H-M   'P 1'
#
loop_
_entity.id
_entity.type
_entity.pdbx_description
1 polymer ?
#
loop_
_entity_poly.entity_id
_entity_poly.type
_entity_poly.pdbx_seq_one_letter_code
_entity_poly.pdbx_strand_id
1 'polypeptide(L)'
;MRETFEKDPLHVSDLYGPRISEWRDRELQLSRLHEEIVGKRESHLNYSLAYAQNRAKRLQTNQLVDIEKSRKRNEKYLQDVMLISENLRVDESNPVSPRLATLQSNYWAMVKSLKPLWEENLQPTNLRSSRTELRSTPRAESLNSARGQQTGAGAIPGSARSQKSTSVIFRATEPNTAKQTLAFIALIFRTFILFFHTTRKNNDLMEFFDATEDLEDGAVACGRPWRKDELRIKSNEDLHKLWYILLKERNRIMTLESELERQGLYMTDAWRMDKVEVSMENLLTVVKERDIALNMLETGLSGEPCEVTARNALGIKYRRVESEHLVPKYMNRKYKLLHSKYEPWMAQWILKYEEVKRVKQEKREKYYKYQAKMLQKNYGISEKEAIRSINYIRQKSKKMRDFSV
;
A
#
# COMPACT_ATOMS: atom_id res chain seq x y z
N MET A 1 -88.55 -44.62 -35.91
CA MET A 1 -87.68 -45.62 -35.24
C MET A 1 -86.27 -45.42 -35.78
N ARG A 2 -85.28 -45.27 -34.88
CA ARG A 2 -83.84 -45.05 -35.11
C ARG A 2 -83.40 -43.59 -35.24
N GLU A 3 -83.07 -42.99 -34.09
CA GLU A 3 -81.96 -42.04 -34.01
C GLU A 3 -80.75 -42.82 -33.53
N THR A 4 -79.75 -43.00 -34.39
CA THR A 4 -78.42 -43.47 -34.01
C THR A 4 -77.43 -42.40 -34.44
N PHE A 5 -76.88 -41.73 -33.42
CA PHE A 5 -75.78 -40.78 -33.50
C PHE A 5 -74.59 -41.40 -34.23
N GLU A 6 -74.26 -40.85 -35.40
CA GLU A 6 -73.00 -41.08 -36.10
C GLU A 6 -72.10 -39.87 -35.77
N LYS A 7 -71.10 -40.10 -34.90
CA LYS A 7 -70.06 -39.11 -34.56
C LYS A 7 -68.76 -39.58 -35.20
N ASP A 8 -68.25 -38.79 -36.13
CA ASP A 8 -66.97 -38.99 -36.81
C ASP A 8 -65.81 -39.14 -35.81
N PRO A 9 -64.89 -40.10 -36.01
CA PRO A 9 -63.68 -40.18 -35.21
C PRO A 9 -62.65 -39.17 -35.72
N LEU A 10 -62.48 -38.05 -35.00
CA LEU A 10 -61.37 -37.12 -35.24
C LEU A 10 -60.02 -37.84 -35.14
N HIS A 11 -59.21 -37.68 -36.18
CA HIS A 11 -57.94 -38.36 -36.37
C HIS A 11 -56.91 -37.92 -35.32
N VAL A 12 -56.34 -38.88 -34.55
CA VAL A 12 -55.38 -38.65 -33.45
C VAL A 12 -54.15 -37.80 -33.87
N SER A 13 -53.84 -37.77 -35.17
CA SER A 13 -52.82 -36.91 -35.80
C SER A 13 -53.02 -35.42 -35.52
N ASP A 14 -54.26 -34.94 -35.53
CA ASP A 14 -54.55 -33.49 -35.49
C ASP A 14 -54.43 -32.90 -34.07
N LEU A 15 -54.49 -33.75 -33.04
CA LEU A 15 -54.37 -33.37 -31.64
C LEU A 15 -52.91 -33.25 -31.16
N TYR A 16 -51.97 -34.01 -31.74
CA TYR A 16 -50.59 -34.08 -31.27
C TYR A 16 -49.56 -33.44 -32.20
N GLY A 17 -49.86 -33.27 -33.49
CA GLY A 17 -48.99 -32.59 -34.45
C GLY A 17 -48.54 -31.19 -34.02
N PRO A 18 -49.46 -30.28 -33.62
CA PRO A 18 -49.11 -28.92 -33.19
C PRO A 18 -48.20 -28.89 -31.95
N ARG A 19 -48.36 -29.85 -31.04
CA ARG A 19 -47.59 -29.93 -29.80
C ARG A 19 -46.16 -30.39 -30.05
N ILE A 20 -45.97 -31.30 -31.01
CA ILE A 20 -44.65 -31.79 -31.42
C ILE A 20 -43.89 -30.70 -32.18
N SER A 21 -44.55 -29.90 -33.02
CA SER A 21 -43.91 -28.74 -33.66
C SER A 21 -43.47 -27.70 -32.62
N GLU A 22 -44.32 -27.38 -31.64
CA GLU A 22 -43.93 -26.47 -30.56
C GLU A 22 -42.71 -26.96 -29.76
N TRP A 23 -42.64 -28.27 -29.48
CA TRP A 23 -41.49 -28.85 -28.76
C TRP A 23 -40.22 -28.76 -29.60
N ARG A 24 -40.32 -29.05 -30.90
CA ARG A 24 -39.21 -28.94 -31.84
C ARG A 24 -38.68 -27.52 -31.93
N ASP A 25 -39.57 -26.53 -31.97
CA ASP A 25 -39.21 -25.12 -32.03
C ASP A 25 -38.54 -24.65 -30.73
N ARG A 26 -39.02 -25.11 -29.57
CA ARG A 26 -38.37 -24.86 -28.27
C ARG A 26 -36.99 -25.50 -28.18
N GLU A 27 -36.82 -26.72 -28.67
CA GLU A 27 -35.52 -27.40 -28.66
C GLU A 27 -34.50 -26.70 -29.58
N LEU A 28 -34.95 -26.23 -30.75
CA LEU A 28 -34.17 -25.38 -31.64
C LEU A 28 -33.78 -24.06 -30.98
N GLN A 29 -34.71 -23.43 -30.27
CA GLN A 29 -34.44 -22.19 -29.53
C GLN A 29 -33.44 -22.42 -28.40
N LEU A 30 -33.59 -23.49 -27.63
CA LEU A 30 -32.65 -23.87 -26.56
C LEU A 30 -31.25 -24.15 -27.11
N SER A 31 -31.15 -24.84 -28.26
CA SER A 31 -29.88 -25.09 -28.93
C SER A 31 -29.19 -23.79 -29.35
N ARG A 32 -29.94 -22.83 -29.95
CA ARG A 32 -29.39 -21.51 -30.31
C ARG A 32 -28.90 -20.73 -29.08
N LEU A 33 -29.70 -20.73 -28.00
CA LEU A 33 -29.30 -20.07 -26.75
C LEU A 33 -28.07 -20.74 -26.13
N HIS A 34 -27.95 -22.07 -26.23
CA HIS A 34 -26.80 -22.80 -25.75
C HIS A 34 -25.54 -22.43 -26.53
N GLU A 35 -25.60 -22.39 -27.86
CA GLU A 35 -24.48 -21.95 -28.71
C GLU A 35 -24.07 -20.50 -28.38
N GLU A 36 -25.03 -19.62 -28.14
CA GLU A 36 -24.75 -18.23 -27.75
C GLU A 36 -24.05 -18.16 -26.38
N ILE A 37 -24.47 -18.98 -25.41
CA ILE A 37 -23.82 -19.08 -24.10
C ILE A 37 -22.39 -19.61 -24.24
N VAL A 38 -22.17 -20.63 -25.08
CA VAL A 38 -20.84 -21.19 -25.33
C VAL A 38 -19.94 -20.14 -25.99
N GLY A 39 -20.41 -19.43 -27.01
CA GLY A 39 -19.66 -18.36 -27.65
C GLY A 39 -19.30 -17.21 -26.69
N LYS A 40 -20.24 -16.81 -25.83
CA LYS A 40 -19.96 -15.82 -24.77
C LYS A 40 -18.88 -16.32 -23.80
N ARG A 41 -18.96 -17.57 -23.35
CA ARG A 41 -17.95 -18.17 -22.45
C ARG A 41 -16.57 -18.23 -23.10
N GLU A 42 -16.50 -18.63 -24.37
CA GLU A 42 -15.26 -18.66 -25.13
C GLU A 42 -14.65 -17.26 -25.26
N SER A 43 -15.47 -16.26 -25.56
CA SER A 43 -15.01 -14.86 -25.64
C SER A 43 -14.45 -14.36 -24.29
N HIS A 44 -15.10 -14.71 -23.17
CA HIS A 44 -14.63 -14.36 -21.83
C HIS A 44 -13.32 -15.09 -21.47
N LEU A 45 -13.19 -16.36 -21.84
CA LEU A 45 -11.95 -17.11 -21.64
C LEU A 45 -10.80 -16.52 -22.44
N ASN A 46 -11.03 -16.19 -23.72
CA ASN A 46 -10.03 -15.55 -24.58
C ASN A 46 -9.61 -14.18 -24.04
N TYR A 47 -10.57 -13.39 -23.55
CA TYR A 47 -10.26 -12.12 -22.88
C TYR A 47 -9.41 -12.31 -21.62
N SER A 48 -9.77 -13.28 -20.77
CA SER A 48 -9.02 -13.61 -19.55
C SER A 48 -7.59 -14.07 -19.86
N LEU A 49 -7.43 -14.95 -20.86
CA LEU A 49 -6.12 -15.43 -21.32
C LEU A 49 -5.25 -14.28 -21.86
N ALA A 50 -5.82 -13.41 -22.70
CA ALA A 50 -5.10 -12.24 -23.23
C ALA A 50 -4.69 -11.26 -22.12
N TYR A 51 -5.58 -11.03 -21.13
CA TYR A 51 -5.29 -10.21 -19.97
C TYR A 51 -4.14 -10.78 -19.14
N ALA A 52 -4.17 -12.08 -18.85
CA ALA A 52 -3.12 -12.78 -18.11
C ALA A 52 -1.76 -12.70 -18.82
N GLN A 53 -1.73 -12.93 -20.13
CA GLN A 53 -0.51 -12.80 -20.94
C GLN A 53 0.05 -11.37 -20.94
N ASN A 54 -0.81 -10.35 -21.07
CA ASN A 54 -0.38 -8.95 -21.02
C ASN A 54 0.12 -8.54 -19.62
N ARG A 55 -0.44 -9.11 -18.56
CA ARG A 55 0.09 -8.94 -17.19
C ARG A 55 1.49 -9.56 -17.07
N ALA A 56 1.68 -10.78 -17.56
CA ALA A 56 2.99 -11.46 -17.52
C ALA A 56 4.06 -10.69 -18.31
N LYS A 57 3.73 -10.18 -19.50
CA LYS A 57 4.63 -9.34 -20.31
C LYS A 57 5.03 -8.06 -19.57
N ARG A 58 4.09 -7.36 -18.93
CA ARG A 58 4.36 -6.15 -18.14
C ARG A 58 5.29 -6.41 -16.94
N LEU A 59 5.11 -7.54 -16.28
CA LEU A 59 6.00 -7.93 -15.18
C LEU A 59 7.43 -8.21 -15.67
N GLN A 60 7.58 -8.91 -16.80
CA GLN A 60 8.89 -9.13 -17.42
C GLN A 60 9.56 -7.82 -17.85
N THR A 61 8.82 -6.90 -18.47
CA THR A 61 9.38 -5.60 -18.87
C THR A 61 9.81 -4.78 -17.66
N ASN A 62 9.02 -4.77 -16.58
CA ASN A 62 9.38 -4.04 -15.36
C ASN A 62 10.64 -4.63 -14.71
N GLN A 63 10.74 -5.96 -14.63
CA GLN A 63 11.94 -6.65 -14.15
C GLN A 63 13.18 -6.27 -14.96
N LEU A 64 13.09 -6.24 -16.29
CA LEU A 64 14.19 -5.83 -17.16
C LEU A 64 14.60 -4.37 -16.93
N VAL A 65 13.62 -3.46 -16.77
CA VAL A 65 13.87 -2.04 -16.46
C VAL A 65 14.58 -1.89 -15.11
N ASP A 66 14.18 -2.65 -14.09
CA ASP A 66 14.78 -2.58 -12.76
C ASP A 66 16.21 -3.17 -12.73
N ILE A 67 16.46 -4.22 -13.50
CA ILE A 67 17.80 -4.78 -13.72
C ILE A 67 18.69 -3.71 -14.38
N GLU A 68 18.19 -3.01 -15.39
CA GLU A 68 18.97 -1.99 -16.10
C GLU A 68 19.25 -0.75 -15.23
N LYS A 69 18.28 -0.30 -14.43
CA LYS A 69 18.50 0.75 -13.42
C LYS A 69 19.58 0.34 -12.41
N SER A 70 19.52 -0.91 -11.93
CA SER A 70 20.51 -1.45 -11.00
C SER A 70 21.91 -1.52 -11.62
N ARG A 71 22.00 -1.90 -12.91
CA ARG A 71 23.25 -1.92 -13.68
C ARG A 71 23.87 -0.52 -13.78
N LYS A 72 23.09 0.49 -14.20
CA LYS A 72 23.56 1.88 -14.30
C LYS A 72 24.03 2.45 -12.96
N ARG A 73 23.32 2.13 -11.88
CA ARG A 73 23.71 2.53 -10.52
C ARG A 73 25.05 1.90 -10.11
N ASN A 74 25.21 0.60 -10.34
CA ASN A 74 26.45 -0.11 -10.00
C ASN A 74 27.64 0.37 -10.85
N GLU A 75 27.41 0.69 -12.12
CA GLU A 75 28.40 1.30 -13.01
C GLU A 75 28.86 2.67 -12.49
N LYS A 76 27.92 3.50 -12.04
CA LYS A 76 28.24 4.77 -11.38
C LYS A 76 29.09 4.57 -10.12
N TYR A 77 28.73 3.62 -9.27
CA TYR A 77 29.53 3.34 -8.07
C TYR A 77 30.95 2.89 -8.41
N LEU A 78 31.14 2.11 -9.47
CA LEU A 78 32.47 1.72 -9.93
C LEU A 78 33.27 2.94 -10.39
N GLN A 79 32.65 3.86 -11.14
CA GLN A 79 33.29 5.12 -11.55
C GLN A 79 33.68 5.98 -10.34
N ASP A 80 32.78 6.11 -9.37
CA ASP A 80 33.04 6.88 -8.14
C ASP A 80 34.19 6.26 -7.33
N VAL A 81 34.24 4.93 -7.21
CA VAL A 81 35.33 4.21 -6.54
C VAL A 81 36.66 4.40 -7.28
N MET A 82 36.64 4.34 -8.62
CA MET A 82 37.83 4.60 -9.43
C MET A 82 38.35 6.03 -9.23
N LEU A 83 37.45 7.03 -9.25
CA LEU A 83 37.80 8.42 -9.03
C LEU A 83 38.39 8.64 -7.63
N ILE A 84 37.79 8.06 -6.60
CA ILE A 84 38.31 8.13 -5.22
C ILE A 84 39.69 7.46 -5.15
N SER A 85 39.88 6.32 -5.80
CA SER A 85 41.19 5.64 -5.83
C SER A 85 42.26 6.46 -6.53
N GLU A 86 41.89 7.21 -7.57
CA GLU A 86 42.80 8.09 -8.30
C GLU A 86 43.15 9.33 -7.46
N ASN A 87 42.17 9.95 -6.80
CA ASN A 87 42.40 11.06 -5.88
C ASN A 87 43.32 10.65 -4.71
N LEU A 88 43.11 9.46 -4.13
CA LEU A 88 43.98 8.94 -3.08
C LEU A 88 45.42 8.70 -3.57
N ARG A 89 45.60 8.22 -4.81
CA ARG A 89 46.94 8.09 -5.43
C ARG A 89 47.61 9.45 -5.63
N VAL A 90 46.84 10.47 -6.00
CA VAL A 90 47.33 11.85 -6.13
C VAL A 90 47.74 12.38 -4.76
N ASP A 91 46.96 12.13 -3.71
CA ASP A 91 47.31 12.51 -2.33
C ASP A 91 48.55 11.78 -1.82
N GLU A 92 48.76 10.51 -2.18
CA GLU A 92 50.00 9.78 -1.89
C GLU A 92 51.22 10.37 -2.61
N SER A 93 51.03 10.96 -3.79
CA SER A 93 52.11 11.59 -4.57
C SER A 93 52.49 12.99 -4.09
N ASN A 94 51.65 13.62 -3.27
CA ASN A 94 51.97 14.91 -2.66
C ASN A 94 53.02 14.74 -1.56
N PRO A 95 54.12 15.52 -1.55
CA PRO A 95 55.15 15.40 -0.54
C PRO A 95 54.57 15.71 0.84
N VAL A 96 54.59 14.72 1.72
CA VAL A 96 54.17 14.84 3.12
C VAL A 96 54.93 16.00 3.77
N SER A 97 54.21 16.91 4.43
CA SER A 97 54.83 18.02 5.17
C SER A 97 55.95 17.50 6.06
N PRO A 98 57.15 18.12 6.06
CA PRO A 98 58.31 17.61 6.81
C PRO A 98 58.00 17.30 8.27
N ARG A 99 57.14 18.11 8.90
CA ARG A 99 56.66 17.90 10.27
C ARG A 99 55.85 16.61 10.45
N LEU A 100 54.98 16.30 9.50
CA LEU A 100 54.17 15.08 9.51
C LEU A 100 55.02 13.86 9.21
N ALA A 101 56.01 13.96 8.32
CA ALA A 101 56.97 12.89 8.03
C ALA A 101 57.81 12.52 9.26
N THR A 102 58.28 13.53 10.02
CA THR A 102 58.99 13.30 11.29
C THR A 102 58.08 12.65 12.32
N LEU A 103 56.83 13.11 12.43
CA LEU A 103 55.84 12.53 13.35
C LEU A 103 55.51 11.08 12.98
N GLN A 104 55.31 10.80 11.69
CA GLN A 104 55.06 9.47 11.16
C GLN A 104 56.24 8.53 11.46
N SER A 105 57.47 9.02 11.25
CA SER A 105 58.69 8.26 11.57
C SER A 105 58.80 7.94 13.06
N ASN A 106 58.53 8.92 13.94
CA ASN A 106 58.53 8.73 15.39
C ASN A 106 57.42 7.77 15.84
N TYR A 107 56.23 7.88 15.26
CA TYR A 107 55.11 6.99 15.54
C TYR A 107 55.42 5.55 15.12
N TRP A 108 55.94 5.33 13.91
CA TRP A 108 56.31 3.98 13.47
C TRP A 108 57.50 3.41 14.24
N ALA A 109 58.45 4.23 14.67
CA ALA A 109 59.52 3.80 15.58
C ALA A 109 58.96 3.34 16.92
N MET A 110 58.01 4.08 17.49
CA MET A 110 57.30 3.70 18.72
C MET A 110 56.45 2.43 18.53
N VAL A 111 55.70 2.31 17.43
CA VAL A 111 54.93 1.09 17.15
C VAL A 111 55.86 -0.11 16.97
N LYS A 112 57.00 0.05 16.30
CA LYS A 112 58.02 -1.02 16.17
C LYS A 112 58.65 -1.38 17.50
N SER A 113 58.85 -0.43 18.42
CA SER A 113 59.38 -0.72 19.76
C SER A 113 58.34 -1.39 20.67
N LEU A 114 57.06 -1.11 20.47
CA LEU A 114 55.95 -1.71 21.24
C LEU A 114 55.49 -3.06 20.67
N LYS A 115 55.75 -3.33 19.39
CA LYS A 115 55.39 -4.58 18.71
C LYS A 115 55.83 -5.85 19.46
N PRO A 116 57.06 -5.98 19.98
CA PRO A 116 57.50 -7.18 20.71
C PRO A 116 56.71 -7.39 22.01
N LEU A 117 56.38 -6.30 22.72
CA LEU A 117 55.58 -6.33 23.95
C LEU A 117 54.13 -6.75 23.65
N TRP A 118 53.59 -6.33 22.50
CA TRP A 118 52.28 -6.78 22.05
C TRP A 118 52.30 -8.24 21.61
N GLU A 119 53.34 -8.68 20.89
CA GLU A 119 53.51 -10.07 20.48
C GLU A 119 53.63 -11.01 21.69
N GLU A 120 54.33 -10.61 22.74
CA GLU A 120 54.43 -11.36 24.01
C GLU A 120 53.07 -11.50 24.72
N ASN A 121 52.26 -10.43 24.73
CA ASN A 121 50.92 -10.44 25.34
C ASN A 121 49.84 -11.11 24.47
N LEU A 122 50.11 -11.31 23.17
CA LEU A 122 49.22 -12.00 22.23
C LEU A 122 49.53 -13.50 22.13
N GLN A 123 50.64 -13.98 22.70
CA GLN A 123 50.87 -15.42 22.80
C GLN A 123 49.93 -16.03 23.84
N PRO A 124 49.05 -16.97 23.47
CA PRO A 124 48.14 -17.59 24.42
C PRO A 124 48.96 -18.32 25.50
N THR A 125 48.77 -17.94 26.76
CA THR A 125 49.30 -18.70 27.89
C THR A 125 48.83 -20.15 27.78
N ASN A 126 49.80 -21.07 27.82
CA ASN A 126 49.61 -22.51 27.75
C ASN A 126 48.69 -23.01 28.87
N LEU A 127 47.39 -23.07 28.61
CA LEU A 127 46.43 -23.87 29.36
C LEU A 127 45.66 -24.78 28.40
N ARG A 128 46.37 -25.70 27.72
CA ARG A 128 45.77 -26.97 27.29
C ARG A 128 46.81 -28.04 26.91
N SER A 129 47.58 -28.49 27.88
CA SER A 129 48.16 -29.83 27.83
C SER A 129 47.13 -30.83 28.38
N SER A 130 46.33 -31.42 27.50
CA SER A 130 45.79 -32.79 27.62
C SER A 130 44.77 -33.10 26.51
N ARG A 131 44.99 -34.24 25.82
CA ARG A 131 44.28 -34.83 24.66
C ARG A 131 44.82 -34.35 23.31
N THR A 132 45.82 -34.96 22.67
CA THR A 132 45.92 -36.40 22.24
C THR A 132 44.59 -36.85 21.60
N GLU A 133 44.45 -37.19 20.32
CA GLU A 133 45.36 -37.83 19.35
C GLU A 133 44.95 -37.56 17.89
N LEU A 134 45.97 -37.57 17.02
CA LEU A 134 46.04 -38.21 15.69
C LEU A 134 44.74 -38.52 14.93
N ARG A 135 44.61 -37.99 13.71
CA ARG A 135 44.95 -38.75 12.48
C ARG A 135 45.02 -37.85 11.24
N SER A 136 46.17 -37.94 10.58
CA SER A 136 46.56 -37.41 9.27
C SER A 136 45.94 -38.24 8.13
N THR A 137 45.59 -37.66 6.97
CA THR A 137 46.40 -37.57 5.73
C THR A 137 45.41 -37.29 4.55
N PRO A 138 45.84 -37.06 3.28
CA PRO A 138 46.49 -35.86 2.80
C PRO A 138 45.82 -35.25 1.55
N ARG A 139 46.29 -34.04 1.24
CA ARG A 139 46.18 -33.26 0.01
C ARG A 139 46.66 -34.05 -1.23
N ALA A 140 45.96 -33.87 -2.35
CA ALA A 140 46.56 -33.91 -3.68
C ALA A 140 45.87 -32.85 -4.57
N GLU A 141 46.62 -31.80 -4.85
CA GLU A 141 46.35 -30.80 -5.88
C GLU A 141 46.76 -31.33 -7.25
N SER A 142 46.27 -30.57 -8.24
CA SER A 142 46.95 -30.26 -9.50
C SER A 142 46.58 -31.14 -10.70
N LEU A 143 46.45 -30.63 -11.92
CA LEU A 143 46.48 -29.27 -12.48
C LEU A 143 46.24 -29.45 -14.00
N ASN A 144 45.96 -28.33 -14.67
CA ASN A 144 46.21 -28.04 -16.09
C ASN A 144 45.23 -28.60 -17.15
N SER A 145 44.97 -27.92 -18.27
CA SER A 145 45.18 -26.52 -18.71
C SER A 145 44.58 -26.42 -20.13
N ALA A 146 44.22 -25.19 -20.50
CA ALA A 146 44.28 -24.64 -21.86
C ALA A 146 43.26 -25.03 -22.96
N ARG A 147 42.44 -24.01 -23.29
CA ARG A 147 42.38 -23.28 -24.59
C ARG A 147 41.76 -23.97 -25.82
N GLY A 148 40.72 -23.33 -26.36
CA GLY A 148 40.24 -23.52 -27.73
C GLY A 148 39.08 -22.58 -28.07
N GLN A 149 39.20 -21.84 -29.17
CA GLN A 149 38.36 -20.72 -29.61
C GLN A 149 37.24 -21.11 -30.61
N GLN A 150 36.20 -20.25 -30.66
CA GLN A 150 35.42 -19.81 -31.84
C GLN A 150 34.53 -20.79 -32.64
N THR A 151 33.24 -20.47 -32.74
CA THR A 151 32.51 -19.96 -33.94
C THR A 151 31.02 -20.33 -33.86
N GLY A 152 30.13 -19.44 -34.33
CA GLY A 152 28.70 -19.73 -34.44
C GLY A 152 27.83 -18.48 -34.55
N ALA A 153 27.96 -17.76 -35.66
CA ALA A 153 27.06 -16.69 -36.06
C ALA A 153 25.71 -17.27 -36.52
N GLY A 154 24.59 -16.73 -36.01
CA GLY A 154 23.24 -17.05 -36.45
C GLY A 154 22.46 -15.76 -36.72
N ALA A 155 22.24 -15.49 -38.00
CA ALA A 155 21.60 -14.29 -38.54
C ALA A 155 20.09 -14.27 -38.29
N ILE A 156 19.55 -13.07 -38.01
CA ILE A 156 18.12 -12.74 -38.01
C ILE A 156 17.86 -11.84 -39.23
N PRO A 157 16.91 -12.17 -40.13
CA PRO A 157 16.57 -11.26 -41.21
C PRO A 157 15.58 -10.19 -40.75
N GLY A 158 15.91 -8.94 -41.07
CA GLY A 158 14.96 -7.83 -41.05
C GLY A 158 14.00 -7.90 -42.23
N SER A 159 12.75 -7.54 -41.98
CA SER A 159 11.76 -7.27 -43.02
C SER A 159 11.16 -5.89 -42.77
N ALA A 160 11.66 -4.90 -43.52
CA ALA A 160 11.04 -3.61 -43.69
C ALA A 160 9.81 -3.76 -44.60
N ARG A 161 8.65 -3.28 -44.17
CA ARG A 161 7.50 -3.07 -45.07
C ARG A 161 7.02 -1.62 -44.99
N SER A 162 7.32 -0.93 -46.09
CA SER A 162 6.78 0.35 -46.53
C SER A 162 5.26 0.27 -46.72
N GLN A 163 4.53 1.27 -46.22
CA GLN A 163 3.22 1.65 -46.75
C GLN A 163 3.14 3.19 -46.83
N LYS A 164 3.02 3.68 -48.06
CA LYS A 164 2.70 5.06 -48.39
C LYS A 164 1.19 5.19 -48.66
N SER A 165 0.64 6.29 -48.17
CA SER A 165 -0.37 7.19 -48.76
C SER A 165 -1.74 6.64 -49.17
N THR A 166 -2.82 7.26 -48.65
CA THR A 166 -3.67 8.18 -49.45
C THR A 166 -4.62 8.95 -48.53
N SER A 167 -4.52 10.28 -48.56
CA SER A 167 -5.50 11.23 -48.02
C SER A 167 -6.55 11.54 -49.08
N VAL A 168 -7.83 11.33 -48.77
CA VAL A 168 -8.96 11.76 -49.61
C VAL A 168 -9.53 13.04 -49.04
N ILE A 169 -9.55 14.09 -49.87
CA ILE A 169 -10.20 15.38 -49.63
C ILE A 169 -11.67 15.24 -50.06
N PHE A 170 -12.61 15.61 -49.20
CA PHE A 170 -14.00 15.91 -49.58
C PHE A 170 -14.33 17.32 -49.11
N ARG A 171 -14.85 18.16 -50.02
CA ARG A 171 -15.32 19.52 -49.74
C ARG A 171 -16.85 19.56 -49.70
N ALA A 172 -17.33 20.19 -48.62
CA ALA A 172 -18.50 21.06 -48.44
C ALA A 172 -19.92 20.60 -48.84
N THR A 173 -20.87 20.75 -47.90
CA THR A 173 -21.95 21.77 -47.94
C THR A 173 -22.63 21.89 -46.57
N GLU A 174 -22.89 23.12 -46.10
CA GLU A 174 -23.70 23.43 -44.91
C GLU A 174 -25.21 23.27 -45.18
N PRO A 175 -26.01 23.09 -44.11
CA PRO A 175 -27.13 24.02 -43.90
C PRO A 175 -27.20 24.58 -42.47
N ASN A 176 -27.14 25.91 -42.38
CA ASN A 176 -27.35 26.69 -41.16
C ASN A 176 -28.84 26.85 -40.87
N THR A 177 -29.45 25.92 -40.14
CA THR A 177 -30.75 26.17 -39.47
C THR A 177 -31.11 25.17 -38.36
N ALA A 178 -30.13 24.47 -37.78
CA ALA A 178 -30.36 23.59 -36.61
C ALA A 178 -29.41 23.89 -35.42
N LYS A 179 -28.56 24.91 -35.53
CA LYS A 179 -27.53 25.24 -34.53
C LYS A 179 -28.04 26.14 -33.39
N GLN A 180 -29.23 26.74 -33.49
CA GLN A 180 -29.78 27.65 -32.47
C GLN A 180 -30.62 26.92 -31.38
N THR A 181 -31.33 25.85 -31.73
CA THR A 181 -32.21 25.13 -30.78
C THR A 181 -31.46 24.11 -29.92
N LEU A 182 -30.41 23.49 -30.44
CA LEU A 182 -29.53 22.60 -29.66
C LEU A 182 -28.56 23.36 -28.74
N ALA A 183 -28.24 24.62 -29.05
CA ALA A 183 -27.39 25.45 -28.21
C ALA A 183 -28.03 25.80 -26.86
N PHE A 184 -29.37 25.96 -26.82
CA PHE A 184 -30.11 26.22 -25.58
C PHE A 184 -30.20 25.00 -24.66
N ILE A 185 -30.40 23.81 -25.23
CA ILE A 185 -30.43 22.55 -24.46
C ILE A 185 -29.01 22.20 -23.97
N ALA A 186 -27.98 22.48 -24.78
CA ALA A 186 -26.59 22.32 -24.36
C ALA A 186 -26.20 23.29 -23.23
N LEU A 187 -26.78 24.50 -23.15
CA LEU A 187 -26.47 25.47 -22.09
C LEU A 187 -27.00 25.04 -20.72
N ILE A 188 -28.16 24.38 -20.68
CA ILE A 188 -28.80 23.90 -19.44
C ILE A 188 -28.10 22.65 -18.88
N PHE A 189 -27.56 21.79 -19.75
CA PHE A 189 -26.79 20.62 -19.31
C PHE A 189 -25.30 20.90 -19.02
N ARG A 190 -24.76 22.04 -19.48
CA ARG A 190 -23.34 22.40 -19.28
C ARG A 190 -23.02 22.91 -17.87
N THR A 191 -24.03 23.28 -17.09
CA THR A 191 -23.84 23.77 -15.70
C THR A 191 -23.85 22.65 -14.65
N PHE A 192 -24.27 21.42 -15.00
CA PHE A 192 -24.37 20.31 -14.04
C PHE A 192 -23.33 19.19 -14.20
N ILE A 193 -22.42 19.30 -15.15
CA ILE A 193 -21.28 18.38 -15.27
C ILE A 193 -20.01 19.20 -15.13
N LEU A 194 -19.56 19.37 -13.88
CA LEU A 194 -18.19 19.78 -13.56
C LEU A 194 -17.24 18.70 -14.11
N PHE A 195 -16.89 18.88 -15.37
CA PHE A 195 -15.86 18.14 -16.07
C PHE A 195 -14.54 18.42 -15.35
N PHE A 196 -14.00 17.43 -14.64
CA PHE A 196 -12.67 17.48 -14.00
C PHE A 196 -11.50 17.54 -15.02
N HIS A 197 -11.75 17.92 -16.26
CA HIS A 197 -10.76 18.05 -17.32
C HIS A 197 -10.88 19.42 -17.99
N THR A 198 -10.48 20.44 -17.25
CA THR A 198 -9.94 21.66 -17.84
C THR A 198 -8.45 21.71 -17.45
N THR A 199 -7.57 22.02 -18.40
CA THR A 199 -6.15 22.21 -18.13
C THR A 199 -6.00 23.31 -17.09
N ARG A 200 -5.56 22.96 -15.87
CA ARG A 200 -5.43 23.91 -14.76
C ARG A 200 -4.35 24.96 -15.08
N LYS A 201 -4.56 26.20 -14.65
CA LYS A 201 -3.48 27.19 -14.52
C LYS A 201 -2.48 26.64 -13.48
N ASN A 202 -1.20 26.60 -13.82
CA ASN A 202 -0.15 26.28 -12.85
C ASN A 202 0.06 27.50 -11.94
N ASN A 203 -0.76 27.61 -10.90
CA ASN A 203 -0.51 28.56 -9.81
C ASN A 203 0.59 27.96 -8.93
N ASP A 204 1.83 28.06 -9.39
CA ASP A 204 3.05 27.44 -8.86
C ASP A 204 3.13 27.43 -7.31
N LEU A 205 3.78 28.42 -6.70
CA LEU A 205 3.83 28.55 -5.23
C LEU A 205 2.59 29.24 -4.65
N MET A 206 1.82 29.94 -5.49
CA MET A 206 0.64 30.68 -5.04
C MET A 206 -0.49 29.78 -4.54
N GLU A 207 -0.46 28.48 -4.84
CA GLU A 207 -1.44 27.52 -4.33
C GLU A 207 -1.32 27.27 -2.81
N PHE A 208 -0.14 27.49 -2.22
CA PHE A 208 0.12 27.34 -0.78
C PHE A 208 -0.45 28.48 0.07
N PHE A 209 -0.94 29.55 -0.55
CA PHE A 209 -1.50 30.71 0.14
C PHE A 209 -3.00 30.83 -0.16
N ASP A 210 -3.75 31.36 0.82
CA ASP A 210 -5.14 31.76 0.60
C ASP A 210 -5.19 32.95 -0.39
N ALA A 211 -6.36 33.19 -1.00
CA ALA A 211 -6.49 34.34 -1.88
C ALA A 211 -6.30 35.63 -1.08
N THR A 212 -5.78 36.68 -1.73
CA THR A 212 -5.52 37.96 -1.07
C THR A 212 -6.77 38.57 -0.44
N GLU A 213 -7.94 38.32 -1.04
CA GLU A 213 -9.25 38.76 -0.55
C GLU A 213 -9.65 38.06 0.76
N ASP A 214 -9.36 36.76 0.88
CA ASP A 214 -9.70 35.95 2.07
C ASP A 214 -8.88 36.33 3.32
N LEU A 215 -7.68 36.92 3.10
CA LEU A 215 -6.81 37.38 4.19
C LEU A 215 -7.29 38.69 4.82
N GLU A 216 -8.02 39.52 4.06
CA GLU A 216 -8.51 40.83 4.53
C GLU A 216 -9.80 40.70 5.36
N ASP A 217 -10.70 39.80 4.97
CA ASP A 217 -12.01 39.63 5.63
C ASP A 217 -11.94 38.81 6.93
N GLY A 218 -10.82 38.13 7.23
CA GLY A 218 -10.55 37.45 8.49
C GLY A 218 -11.44 36.23 8.83
N ALA A 219 -12.49 35.99 8.04
CA ALA A 219 -13.42 34.89 8.18
C ALA A 219 -13.56 34.14 6.84
N VAL A 220 -12.86 33.01 6.72
CA VAL A 220 -12.95 32.17 5.51
C VAL A 220 -14.24 31.36 5.59
N ALA A 221 -15.15 31.57 4.63
CA ALA A 221 -16.43 30.85 4.58
C ALA A 221 -16.22 29.35 4.29
N CYS A 222 -16.05 28.56 5.35
CA CYS A 222 -15.80 27.13 5.25
C CYS A 222 -17.10 26.31 5.19
N GLY A 223 -17.28 25.53 4.13
CA GLY A 223 -18.39 24.60 3.98
C GLY A 223 -18.41 23.44 5.00
N ARG A 224 -19.32 22.48 4.75
CA ARG A 224 -19.46 21.23 5.52
C ARG A 224 -18.39 20.21 5.08
N PRO A 225 -17.87 19.35 5.98
CA PRO A 225 -17.02 18.22 5.58
C PRO A 225 -17.78 17.17 4.75
N TRP A 226 -17.06 16.47 3.88
CA TRP A 226 -17.60 15.42 3.01
C TRP A 226 -18.13 14.23 3.81
N ARG A 227 -19.36 13.79 3.53
CA ARG A 227 -19.96 12.62 4.17
C ARG A 227 -19.59 11.33 3.43
N LYS A 228 -19.48 10.21 4.16
CA LYS A 228 -19.24 8.88 3.57
C LYS A 228 -20.26 8.51 2.49
N ASP A 229 -21.54 8.83 2.69
CA ASP A 229 -22.61 8.49 1.74
C ASP A 229 -22.44 9.20 0.39
N GLU A 230 -21.99 10.46 0.41
CA GLU A 230 -21.71 11.25 -0.81
C GLU A 230 -20.51 10.68 -1.56
N LEU A 231 -19.47 10.28 -0.82
CA LEU A 231 -18.23 9.72 -1.38
C LEU A 231 -18.45 8.33 -1.98
N ARG A 232 -19.37 7.52 -1.44
CA ARG A 232 -19.72 6.19 -1.98
C ARG A 232 -20.32 6.26 -3.38
N ILE A 233 -20.98 7.36 -3.73
CA ILE A 233 -21.59 7.56 -5.05
C ILE A 233 -20.53 7.93 -6.11
N LYS A 234 -19.37 8.48 -5.70
CA LYS A 234 -18.34 8.97 -6.62
C LYS A 234 -17.43 7.86 -7.15
N SER A 235 -16.91 8.07 -8.37
CA SER A 235 -15.94 7.16 -9.00
C SER A 235 -14.59 7.15 -8.26
N ASN A 236 -13.81 6.07 -8.39
CA ASN A 236 -12.47 6.01 -7.80
C ASN A 236 -11.52 7.08 -8.36
N GLU A 237 -11.67 7.45 -9.63
CA GLU A 237 -10.89 8.53 -10.25
C GLU A 237 -11.21 9.89 -9.61
N ASP A 238 -12.50 10.18 -9.38
CA ASP A 238 -12.92 11.42 -8.72
C ASP A 238 -12.51 11.47 -7.26
N LEU A 239 -12.57 10.34 -6.53
CA LEU A 239 -12.05 10.27 -5.16
C LEU A 239 -10.55 10.53 -5.11
N HIS A 240 -9.79 9.99 -6.06
CA HIS A 240 -8.35 10.25 -6.16
C HIS A 240 -8.07 11.73 -6.45
N LYS A 241 -8.81 12.36 -7.36
CA LYS A 241 -8.71 13.81 -7.62
C LYS A 241 -9.08 14.63 -6.38
N LEU A 242 -10.14 14.25 -5.67
CA LEU A 242 -10.60 14.90 -4.46
C LEU A 242 -9.56 14.82 -3.34
N TRP A 243 -8.88 13.68 -3.18
CA TRP A 243 -7.79 13.52 -2.21
C TRP A 243 -6.71 14.60 -2.40
N TYR A 244 -6.28 14.86 -3.64
CA TYR A 244 -5.30 15.90 -3.92
C TYR A 244 -5.83 17.32 -3.72
N ILE A 245 -7.13 17.56 -3.94
CA ILE A 245 -7.73 18.86 -3.65
C ILE A 245 -7.69 19.11 -2.13
N LEU A 246 -8.11 18.13 -1.32
CA LEU A 246 -8.08 18.21 0.14
C LEU A 246 -6.65 18.30 0.68
N LEU A 247 -5.70 17.58 0.08
CA LEU A 247 -4.29 17.63 0.48
C LEU A 247 -3.69 19.02 0.26
N LYS A 248 -4.03 19.70 -0.83
CA LYS A 248 -3.55 21.06 -1.11
C LYS A 248 -4.15 22.07 -0.15
N GLU A 249 -5.43 21.95 0.17
CA GLU A 249 -6.06 22.76 1.21
C GLU A 249 -5.39 22.52 2.57
N ARG A 250 -5.15 21.26 2.95
CA ARG A 250 -4.43 20.93 4.19
C ARG A 250 -3.05 21.59 4.26
N ASN A 251 -2.28 21.51 3.17
CA ASN A 251 -0.94 22.11 3.10
C ASN A 251 -1.00 23.64 3.17
N ARG A 252 -2.00 24.25 2.55
CA ARG A 252 -2.25 25.70 2.64
C ARG A 252 -2.53 26.13 4.07
N ILE A 253 -3.42 25.42 4.77
CA ILE A 253 -3.75 25.72 6.18
C ILE A 253 -2.52 25.56 7.07
N MET A 254 -1.72 24.51 6.88
CA MET A 254 -0.46 24.30 7.63
C MET A 254 0.55 25.43 7.39
N THR A 255 0.63 25.95 6.16
CA THR A 255 1.51 27.08 5.84
C THR A 255 1.04 28.34 6.55
N LEU A 256 -0.27 28.60 6.56
CA LEU A 256 -0.87 29.72 7.28
C LEU A 256 -0.67 29.62 8.79
N GLU A 257 -0.89 28.44 9.37
CA GLU A 257 -0.69 28.19 10.81
C GLU A 257 0.76 28.47 11.22
N SER A 258 1.73 28.00 10.43
CA SER A 258 3.15 28.27 10.69
C SER A 258 3.50 29.75 10.58
N GLU A 259 2.90 30.48 9.63
CA GLU A 259 3.13 31.92 9.49
C GLU A 259 2.50 32.71 10.65
N LEU A 260 1.29 32.34 11.08
CA LEU A 260 0.64 32.95 12.23
C LEU A 260 1.42 32.71 13.52
N GLU A 261 1.93 31.49 13.72
CA GLU A 261 2.80 31.16 14.85
C GLU A 261 4.08 32.01 14.83
N ARG A 262 4.70 32.20 13.65
CA ARG A 262 5.86 33.09 13.48
C ARG A 262 5.56 34.53 13.85
N GLN A 263 4.34 34.99 13.57
CA GLN A 263 3.85 36.33 13.89
C GLN A 263 3.32 36.44 15.33
N GLY A 264 3.22 35.32 16.07
CA GLY A 264 2.65 35.28 17.42
C GLY A 264 1.12 35.46 17.46
N LEU A 265 0.44 35.18 16.35
CA LEU A 265 -1.01 35.25 16.21
C LEU A 265 -1.63 33.85 16.28
N TYR A 266 -2.91 33.78 16.66
CA TYR A 266 -3.68 32.54 16.68
C TYR A 266 -4.54 32.43 15.43
N MET A 267 -4.75 31.20 14.97
CA MET A 267 -5.65 30.90 13.85
C MET A 267 -7.10 31.19 14.23
N THR A 268 -7.78 32.04 13.44
CA THR A 268 -9.21 32.34 13.61
C THR A 268 -10.08 31.13 13.23
N ASP A 269 -9.71 30.44 12.15
CA ASP A 269 -10.47 29.34 11.55
C ASP A 269 -9.85 27.95 11.79
N ALA A 270 -9.49 27.63 13.03
CA ALA A 270 -8.92 26.32 13.38
C ALA A 270 -9.82 25.13 12.95
N TRP A 271 -11.15 25.31 12.99
CA TRP A 271 -12.14 24.32 12.58
C TRP A 271 -12.05 23.92 11.09
N ARG A 272 -11.41 24.75 10.25
CA ARG A 272 -11.19 24.45 8.83
C ARG A 272 -10.31 23.20 8.68
N MET A 273 -9.26 23.08 9.48
CA MET A 273 -8.38 21.91 9.51
C MET A 273 -9.16 20.64 9.87
N ASP A 274 -9.92 20.67 10.97
CA ASP A 274 -10.72 19.54 11.43
C ASP A 274 -11.69 19.04 10.34
N LYS A 275 -12.31 19.95 9.59
CA LYS A 275 -13.22 19.59 8.49
C LYS A 275 -12.50 18.89 7.35
N VAL A 276 -11.29 19.33 7.01
CA VAL A 276 -10.46 18.70 5.98
C VAL A 276 -10.01 17.31 6.44
N GLU A 277 -9.54 17.18 7.68
CA GLU A 277 -9.11 15.90 8.24
C GLU A 277 -10.24 14.88 8.29
N VAL A 278 -11.41 15.26 8.79
CA VAL A 278 -12.61 14.40 8.79
C VAL A 278 -12.99 13.98 7.37
N SER A 279 -12.87 14.88 6.39
CA SER A 279 -13.15 14.55 4.98
C SER A 279 -12.13 13.55 4.42
N MET A 280 -10.85 13.70 4.74
CA MET A 280 -9.78 12.79 4.33
C MET A 280 -9.92 11.40 4.97
N GLU A 281 -10.28 11.33 6.26
CA GLU A 281 -10.57 10.07 6.96
C GLU A 281 -11.78 9.34 6.36
N ASN A 282 -12.85 10.08 6.07
CA ASN A 282 -14.04 9.52 5.42
C ASN A 282 -13.71 8.97 4.04
N LEU A 283 -12.90 9.68 3.25
CA LEU A 283 -12.44 9.24 1.93
C LEU A 283 -11.64 7.94 2.05
N LEU A 284 -10.64 7.90 2.94
CA LEU A 284 -9.84 6.70 3.17
C LEU A 284 -10.71 5.51 3.61
N THR A 285 -11.71 5.75 4.47
CA THR A 285 -12.64 4.73 4.93
C THR A 285 -13.44 4.14 3.76
N VAL A 286 -13.98 4.99 2.87
CA VAL A 286 -14.75 4.52 1.70
C VAL A 286 -13.88 3.74 0.72
N VAL A 287 -12.62 4.17 0.50
CA VAL A 287 -11.68 3.43 -0.35
C VAL A 287 -11.36 2.07 0.27
N LYS A 288 -11.08 2.01 1.58
CA LYS A 288 -10.87 0.75 2.30
C LYS A 288 -12.08 -0.17 2.23
N GLU A 289 -13.30 0.35 2.43
CA GLU A 289 -14.55 -0.42 2.30
C GLU A 289 -14.63 -1.10 0.92
N ARG A 290 -14.28 -0.39 -0.16
CA ARG A 290 -14.27 -0.91 -1.53
C ARG A 290 -13.20 -1.98 -1.74
N ASP A 291 -11.97 -1.73 -1.30
CA ASP A 291 -10.86 -2.67 -1.44
C ASP A 291 -11.13 -3.96 -0.67
N ILE A 292 -11.67 -3.86 0.55
CA ILE A 292 -12.06 -5.01 1.36
C ILE A 292 -13.14 -5.83 0.66
N ALA A 293 -14.17 -5.18 0.12
CA ALA A 293 -15.25 -5.87 -0.60
C ALA A 293 -14.73 -6.60 -1.84
N LEU A 294 -13.81 -5.98 -2.59
CA LEU A 294 -13.19 -6.60 -3.76
C LEU A 294 -12.33 -7.82 -3.36
N ASN A 295 -11.45 -7.66 -2.36
CA ASN A 295 -10.59 -8.74 -1.88
C ASN A 295 -11.39 -9.91 -1.31
N MET A 296 -12.49 -9.63 -0.60
CA MET A 296 -13.40 -10.66 -0.09
C MET A 296 -14.07 -11.43 -1.23
N LEU A 297 -14.40 -10.79 -2.34
CA LEU A 297 -14.98 -11.45 -3.51
C LEU A 297 -13.94 -12.31 -4.26
N GLU A 298 -12.73 -11.79 -4.45
CA GLU A 298 -11.69 -12.46 -5.24
C GLU A 298 -10.99 -13.60 -4.47
N THR A 299 -10.59 -13.33 -3.22
CA THR A 299 -9.74 -14.22 -2.41
C THR A 299 -10.49 -14.83 -1.22
N GLY A 300 -11.64 -14.25 -0.82
CA GLY A 300 -12.33 -14.62 0.43
C GLY A 300 -11.70 -14.02 1.69
N LEU A 301 -10.68 -13.16 1.54
CA LEU A 301 -9.95 -12.51 2.63
C LEU A 301 -10.08 -10.98 2.51
N SER A 302 -10.01 -10.26 3.62
CA SER A 302 -10.13 -8.79 3.66
C SER A 302 -9.03 -8.06 2.86
N GLY A 303 -7.85 -8.66 2.72
CA GLY A 303 -6.66 -8.03 2.15
C GLY A 303 -5.96 -7.03 3.09
N GLU A 304 -6.60 -6.63 4.18
CA GLU A 304 -5.91 -5.93 5.26
C GLU A 304 -4.82 -6.81 5.91
N PRO A 305 -3.71 -6.20 6.37
CA PRO A 305 -2.65 -6.93 7.04
C PRO A 305 -3.16 -7.82 8.17
N CYS A 306 -2.84 -9.11 8.12
CA CYS A 306 -3.31 -10.05 9.13
C CYS A 306 -2.74 -9.71 10.52
N GLU A 307 -3.61 -9.67 11.51
CA GLU A 307 -3.22 -9.57 12.91
C GLU A 307 -3.03 -10.95 13.52
N VAL A 308 -1.85 -11.18 14.09
CA VAL A 308 -1.51 -12.43 14.77
C VAL A 308 -1.19 -12.15 16.23
N THR A 309 -1.72 -13.02 17.10
CA THR A 309 -1.36 -12.99 18.52
C THR A 309 0.03 -13.59 18.70
N ALA A 310 1.00 -12.74 19.03
CA ALA A 310 2.38 -13.15 19.30
C ALA A 310 2.68 -13.02 20.80
N ARG A 311 3.76 -13.67 21.24
CA ARG A 311 4.34 -13.46 22.57
C ARG A 311 5.65 -12.70 22.42
N ASN A 312 5.92 -11.79 23.36
CA ASN A 312 7.22 -11.14 23.42
C ASN A 312 8.26 -12.07 24.08
N ALA A 313 9.52 -11.63 24.16
CA ALA A 313 10.59 -12.36 24.84
C ALA A 313 10.30 -12.67 26.33
N LEU A 314 9.38 -11.93 26.96
CA LEU A 314 8.95 -12.12 28.35
C LEU A 314 7.73 -13.07 28.46
N GLY A 315 7.23 -13.61 27.34
CA GLY A 315 6.05 -14.49 27.30
C GLY A 315 4.70 -13.76 27.31
N ILE A 316 4.68 -12.43 27.35
CA ILE A 316 3.46 -11.61 27.34
C ILE A 316 2.84 -11.63 25.94
N LYS A 317 1.57 -12.03 25.86
CA LYS A 317 0.80 -12.03 24.60
C LYS A 317 0.43 -10.60 24.20
N TYR A 318 0.60 -10.27 22.93
CA TYR A 318 0.14 -9.03 22.31
C TYR A 318 -0.30 -9.29 20.87
N ARG A 319 -1.22 -8.44 20.37
CA ARG A 319 -1.63 -8.46 18.95
C ARG A 319 -0.59 -7.68 18.16
N ARG A 320 -0.11 -8.27 17.06
CA ARG A 320 0.77 -7.59 16.12
C ARG A 320 0.25 -7.79 14.70
N VAL A 321 0.53 -6.81 13.87
CA VAL A 321 0.37 -6.93 12.43
C VAL A 321 1.58 -7.71 11.88
N GLU A 322 1.33 -8.66 10.99
CA GLU A 322 2.40 -9.32 10.26
C GLU A 322 3.02 -8.37 9.23
N SER A 323 4.34 -8.35 9.14
CA SER A 323 5.07 -7.51 8.19
C SER A 323 5.85 -8.37 7.20
N GLU A 324 6.11 -7.80 6.03
CA GLU A 324 6.84 -8.47 4.97
C GLU A 324 8.30 -8.74 5.40
N HIS A 325 8.80 -9.92 5.03
CA HIS A 325 10.15 -10.36 5.38
C HIS A 325 10.81 -11.00 4.16
N LEU A 326 12.07 -10.65 3.90
CA LEU A 326 12.87 -11.25 2.80
C LEU A 326 13.17 -12.73 3.04
N VAL A 327 13.31 -13.11 4.30
CA VAL A 327 13.61 -14.49 4.71
C VAL A 327 12.46 -15.06 5.54
N PRO A 328 12.20 -16.37 5.48
CA PRO A 328 11.18 -17.02 6.29
C PRO A 328 11.35 -16.71 7.79
N LYS A 329 10.24 -16.65 8.54
CA LYS A 329 10.20 -16.29 9.98
C LYS A 329 11.16 -17.14 10.83
N TYR A 330 11.30 -18.43 10.51
CA TYR A 330 12.19 -19.34 11.23
C TYR A 330 13.68 -19.16 10.89
N MET A 331 14.05 -18.38 9.87
CA MET A 331 15.46 -18.02 9.59
C MET A 331 15.82 -16.66 10.20
N ASN A 332 14.83 -15.78 10.37
CA ASN A 332 15.04 -14.43 10.87
C ASN A 332 15.40 -14.42 12.37
N ARG A 333 16.65 -14.10 12.69
CA ARG A 333 17.16 -13.99 14.08
C ARG A 333 16.43 -12.93 14.89
N LYS A 334 16.19 -11.75 14.31
CA LYS A 334 15.46 -10.66 14.98
C LYS A 334 14.03 -11.07 15.29
N TYR A 335 13.38 -11.76 14.35
CA TYR A 335 12.03 -12.29 14.58
C TYR A 335 12.00 -13.26 15.75
N LYS A 336 12.90 -14.26 15.77
CA LYS A 336 12.99 -15.25 16.85
C LYS A 336 13.22 -14.62 18.22
N LEU A 337 14.11 -13.63 18.30
CA LEU A 337 14.43 -12.95 19.54
C LEU A 337 13.21 -12.18 20.10
N LEU A 338 12.54 -11.41 19.24
CA LEU A 338 11.40 -10.59 19.65
C LEU A 338 10.12 -11.39 19.87
N HIS A 339 9.96 -12.50 19.15
CA HIS A 339 8.76 -13.33 19.11
C HIS A 339 9.08 -14.76 19.51
N SER A 340 9.63 -14.90 20.72
CA SER A 340 10.00 -16.20 21.26
C SER A 340 8.77 -17.09 21.43
N LYS A 341 8.98 -18.40 21.28
CA LYS A 341 8.00 -19.39 21.69
C LYS A 341 7.87 -19.37 23.22
N TYR A 342 6.78 -19.95 23.71
CA TYR A 342 6.59 -20.13 25.13
C TYR A 342 7.65 -21.10 25.66
N GLU A 343 8.32 -20.70 26.73
CA GLU A 343 9.26 -21.52 27.48
C GLU A 343 8.75 -21.71 28.91
N PRO A 344 8.98 -22.87 29.56
CA PRO A 344 8.46 -23.16 30.90
C PRO A 344 8.85 -22.11 31.96
N TRP A 345 10.06 -21.55 31.88
CA TRP A 345 10.54 -20.51 32.80
C TRP A 345 9.69 -19.23 32.76
N MET A 346 8.99 -18.96 31.64
CA MET A 346 8.11 -17.80 31.49
C MET A 346 6.85 -17.92 32.33
N ALA A 347 6.44 -19.13 32.73
CA ALA A 347 5.17 -19.38 33.44
C ALA A 347 5.04 -18.53 34.71
N GLN A 348 6.09 -18.49 35.52
CA GLN A 348 6.10 -17.76 36.78
C GLN A 348 5.91 -16.25 36.56
N TRP A 349 6.56 -15.70 35.53
CA TRP A 349 6.48 -14.28 35.19
C TRP A 349 5.13 -13.90 34.60
N ILE A 350 4.56 -14.77 33.76
CA ILE A 350 3.21 -14.61 33.22
C ILE A 350 2.19 -14.56 34.36
N LEU A 351 2.27 -15.48 35.32
CA LEU A 351 1.37 -15.51 36.49
C LEU A 351 1.48 -14.24 37.32
N LYS A 352 2.70 -13.78 37.64
CA LYS A 352 2.92 -12.52 38.36
C LYS A 352 2.36 -11.31 37.60
N TYR A 353 2.53 -11.28 36.29
CA TYR A 353 2.01 -10.21 35.45
C TYR A 353 0.47 -10.19 35.41
N GLU A 354 -0.16 -11.36 35.32
CA GLU A 354 -1.62 -11.52 35.39
C GLU A 354 -2.16 -11.12 36.77
N GLU A 355 -1.46 -11.46 37.85
CA GLU A 355 -1.81 -11.05 39.20
C GLU A 355 -1.76 -9.52 39.36
N VAL A 356 -0.70 -8.86 38.86
CA VAL A 356 -0.61 -7.39 38.87
C VAL A 356 -1.75 -6.76 38.06
N LYS A 357 -2.11 -7.34 36.92
CA LYS A 357 -3.28 -6.89 36.13
C LYS A 357 -4.58 -7.03 36.92
N ARG A 358 -4.80 -8.18 37.56
CA ARG A 358 -5.99 -8.46 38.38
C ARG A 358 -6.12 -7.45 39.52
N VAL A 359 -5.05 -7.24 40.30
CA VAL A 359 -5.02 -6.27 41.41
C VAL A 359 -5.27 -4.85 40.90
N LYS A 360 -4.68 -4.46 39.76
CA LYS A 360 -4.90 -3.14 39.16
C LYS A 360 -6.36 -2.96 38.72
N GLN A 361 -6.98 -4.01 38.18
CA GLN A 361 -8.39 -4.01 37.80
C GLN A 361 -9.29 -3.90 39.04
N GLU A 362 -9.06 -4.70 40.07
CA GLU A 362 -9.78 -4.62 41.34
C GLU A 362 -9.70 -3.24 41.98
N LYS A 363 -8.51 -2.62 42.00
CA LYS A 363 -8.33 -1.23 42.49
C LYS A 363 -9.16 -0.23 41.68
N ARG A 364 -9.19 -0.37 40.35
CA ARG A 364 -10.02 0.48 39.47
C ARG A 364 -11.51 0.29 39.73
N GLU A 365 -11.95 -0.95 39.93
CA GLU A 365 -13.35 -1.27 40.23
C GLU A 365 -13.76 -0.76 41.61
N LYS A 366 -12.89 -0.90 42.62
CA LYS A 366 -13.09 -0.31 43.96
C LYS A 366 -13.20 1.22 43.87
N TYR A 367 -12.29 1.87 43.13
CA TYR A 367 -12.35 3.32 42.90
C TYR A 367 -13.63 3.73 42.15
N TYR A 368 -14.04 2.97 41.14
CA TYR A 368 -15.28 3.19 40.39
C TYR A 368 -16.52 3.12 41.31
N LYS A 369 -16.61 2.07 42.14
CA LYS A 369 -17.69 1.91 43.13
C LYS A 369 -17.67 3.03 44.17
N TYR A 370 -16.49 3.46 44.61
CA TYR A 370 -16.33 4.58 45.53
C TYR A 370 -16.82 5.88 44.91
N GLN A 371 -16.41 6.20 43.67
CA GLN A 371 -16.89 7.38 42.94
C GLN A 371 -18.41 7.38 42.77
N ALA A 372 -19.00 6.23 42.43
CA ALA A 372 -20.45 6.10 42.32
C ALA A 372 -21.14 6.40 43.65
N LYS A 373 -20.67 5.81 44.76
CA LYS A 373 -21.19 6.08 46.11
C LYS A 373 -21.03 7.53 46.53
N MET A 374 -19.91 8.17 46.21
CA MET A 374 -19.68 9.58 46.53
C MET A 374 -20.62 10.51 45.75
N LEU A 375 -20.89 10.22 44.48
CA LEU A 375 -21.89 10.95 43.69
C LEU A 375 -23.30 10.81 44.25
N GLN A 376 -23.68 9.60 44.68
CA GLN A 376 -24.96 9.37 45.36
C GLN A 376 -25.05 10.18 46.66
N LYS A 377 -23.99 10.17 47.49
CA LYS A 377 -23.96 10.87 48.77
C LYS A 377 -23.99 12.39 48.62
N ASN A 378 -23.21 12.94 47.69
CA ASN A 378 -23.06 14.39 47.55
C ASN A 378 -24.23 15.06 46.84
N TYR A 379 -24.86 14.35 45.89
CA TYR A 379 -25.88 14.93 45.02
C TYR A 379 -27.26 14.25 45.15
N GLY A 380 -27.40 13.21 45.97
CA GLY A 380 -28.68 12.49 46.15
C GLY A 380 -29.16 11.74 44.90
N ILE A 381 -28.27 11.51 43.95
CA ILE A 381 -28.57 10.95 42.62
C ILE A 381 -28.75 9.42 42.70
N SER A 382 -29.62 8.85 41.85
CA SER A 382 -29.78 7.39 41.74
C SER A 382 -28.48 6.68 41.32
N GLU A 383 -28.27 5.43 41.75
CA GLU A 383 -27.09 4.63 41.37
C GLU A 383 -26.89 4.57 39.85
N LYS A 384 -27.99 4.38 39.12
CA LYS A 384 -27.99 4.30 37.65
C LYS A 384 -27.52 5.60 37.00
N GLU A 385 -27.83 6.74 37.61
CA GLU A 385 -27.43 8.06 37.12
C GLU A 385 -25.98 8.38 37.47
N ALA A 386 -25.53 8.03 38.68
CA ALA A 386 -24.13 8.13 39.07
C ALA A 386 -23.23 7.30 38.14
N ILE A 387 -23.63 6.07 37.82
CA ILE A 387 -22.94 5.19 36.86
C ILE A 387 -22.92 5.80 35.46
N ARG A 388 -24.05 6.35 34.99
CA ARG A 388 -24.12 7.04 33.69
C ARG A 388 -23.16 8.23 33.62
N SER A 389 -23.12 9.05 34.66
CA SER A 389 -22.23 10.20 34.76
C SER A 389 -20.75 9.80 34.74
N ILE A 390 -20.36 8.76 35.49
CA ILE A 390 -18.97 8.27 35.50
C ILE A 390 -18.59 7.70 34.13
N ASN A 391 -19.49 6.94 33.50
CA ASN A 391 -19.25 6.38 32.17
C ASN A 391 -19.13 7.49 31.11
N TYR A 392 -19.93 8.55 31.21
CA TYR A 392 -19.83 9.73 30.37
C TYR A 392 -18.47 10.43 30.54
N ILE A 393 -18.03 10.69 31.77
CA ILE A 393 -16.71 11.28 32.06
C ILE A 393 -15.59 10.40 31.50
N ARG A 394 -15.71 9.07 31.66
CA ARG A 394 -14.72 8.12 31.14
C ARG A 394 -14.68 8.10 29.61
N GLN A 395 -15.82 8.14 28.94
CA GLN A 395 -15.90 8.24 27.48
C GLN A 395 -15.30 9.55 26.99
N LYS A 396 -15.63 10.68 27.65
CA LYS A 396 -15.08 12.00 27.32
C LYS A 396 -13.55 12.04 27.53
N SER A 397 -13.05 11.51 28.64
CA SER A 397 -11.62 11.39 28.92
C SER A 397 -10.89 10.44 27.96
N LYS A 398 -11.55 9.36 27.52
CA LYS A 398 -11.01 8.48 26.47
C LYS A 398 -10.91 9.24 25.15
N LYS A 399 -11.99 9.92 24.73
CA LYS A 399 -12.02 10.75 23.52
C LYS A 399 -10.95 11.83 23.53
N MET A 400 -10.71 12.50 24.66
CA MET A 400 -9.64 13.50 24.78
C MET A 400 -8.23 12.90 24.71
N ARG A 401 -8.00 11.68 25.24
CA ARG A 401 -6.71 10.99 25.10
C ARG A 401 -6.45 10.53 23.67
N ASP A 402 -7.50 10.05 23.01
CA ASP A 402 -7.41 9.61 21.61
C ASP A 402 -7.24 10.81 20.64
N PHE A 403 -7.51 12.05 21.08
CA PHE A 403 -7.26 13.30 20.34
C PHE A 403 -5.88 13.93 20.61
N SER A 404 -5.16 13.47 21.64
CA SER A 404 -3.88 14.04 22.08
C SER A 404 -2.65 13.27 21.55
N VAL A 405 -2.88 12.31 20.65
CA VAL A 405 -1.89 11.46 19.98
C VAL A 405 -2.08 11.63 18.49
#